data_AF-A0A2V9VH52-F1
#
_entry.id   AF-A0A2V9VH52-F1
#
_cell.length_a   1.000
_cell.length_b   1.000
_cell.length_c   1.000
_cell.angle_alpha   90.00
_cell.angle_beta   90.00
_cell.angle_gamma   90.00
#
_symmetry.space_group_name_H-M   'P 1'
#
loop_
_entity.id
_entity.type
_entity.pdbx_description
1 polymer ?
#
loop_
_entity_poly.entity_id
_entity_poly.type
_entity_poly.pdbx_seq_one_letter_code
_entity_poly.pdbx_strand_id
1 'polypeptide(L)'
;MGSPSSADLPSAPITQHADQESKVEFRTETVLVQVPVVVTDKSGNHIHNLAKDNFRVFENGKEQKVAAFEEIVANTFAAAS
;
A
#
# COMPACT_ATOMS: atom_id res chain seq x y z
N MET A 1 65.71 -38.32 24.47
CA MET A 1 64.61 -37.82 25.33
C MET A 1 64.73 -36.30 25.39
N GLY A 2 63.66 -35.56 25.12
CA GLY A 2 63.62 -34.10 25.22
C GLY A 2 63.00 -33.45 23.97
N SER A 3 61.79 -32.92 24.14
CA SER A 3 60.85 -32.42 23.12
C SER A 3 61.32 -31.18 22.35
N PRO A 4 60.74 -30.91 21.17
CA PRO A 4 60.22 -29.58 20.87
C PRO A 4 58.70 -29.60 21.10
N SER A 5 58.27 -29.08 22.24
CA SER A 5 56.89 -28.65 22.43
C SER A 5 56.92 -27.14 22.55
N SER A 6 56.54 -26.45 21.47
CA SER A 6 55.98 -25.09 21.41
C SER A 6 55.97 -24.60 19.96
N ALA A 7 55.21 -25.26 19.09
CA ALA A 7 54.74 -24.65 17.86
C ALA A 7 53.35 -25.21 17.56
N ASP A 8 52.43 -24.30 17.26
CA ASP A 8 51.02 -24.51 16.93
C ASP A 8 50.10 -24.99 18.05
N LEU A 9 49.59 -24.02 18.81
CA LEU A 9 48.14 -23.94 18.90
C LEU A 9 47.67 -23.03 17.76
N PRO A 10 46.84 -23.51 16.82
CA PRO A 10 46.14 -22.60 15.92
C PRO A 10 45.28 -21.68 16.80
N SER A 11 45.56 -20.38 16.78
CA SER A 11 44.63 -19.37 17.27
C SER A 11 43.31 -19.63 16.57
N ALA A 12 42.29 -20.08 17.32
CA ALA A 12 40.96 -20.26 16.78
C ALA A 12 40.59 -18.97 16.01
N PRO A 13 40.09 -19.07 14.76
CA PRO A 13 39.63 -17.89 14.08
C PRO A 13 38.57 -17.25 14.98
N ILE A 14 38.80 -15.99 15.33
CA ILE A 14 37.76 -15.12 15.86
C ILE A 14 36.52 -15.38 15.01
N THR A 15 35.51 -16.03 15.60
CA THR A 15 34.21 -16.14 14.95
C THR A 15 33.66 -14.72 15.03
N GLN A 16 34.03 -13.93 14.04
CA GLN A 16 33.58 -12.57 13.89
C GLN A 16 32.08 -12.70 13.70
N HIS A 17 31.38 -12.23 14.75
CA HIS A 17 29.96 -12.35 14.95
C HIS A 17 29.20 -12.05 13.65
N ALA A 18 28.12 -12.79 13.45
CA ALA A 18 27.15 -12.68 12.36
C ALA A 18 26.39 -11.33 12.34
N ASP A 19 27.07 -10.22 12.65
CA ASP A 19 26.55 -8.87 12.74
C ASP A 19 26.75 -8.09 11.42
N GLN A 20 27.02 -8.79 10.32
CA GLN A 20 27.12 -8.22 8.97
C GLN A 20 26.12 -8.86 8.00
N GLU A 21 24.97 -9.34 8.50
CA GLU A 21 23.80 -9.45 7.64
C GLU A 21 23.24 -8.04 7.43
N SER A 22 23.38 -7.53 6.22
CA SER A 22 22.75 -6.28 5.81
C SER A 22 21.25 -6.37 6.06
N LYS A 23 20.72 -5.45 6.88
CA LYS A 23 19.28 -5.33 7.15
C LYS A 23 18.55 -5.17 5.82
N VAL A 24 17.74 -6.16 5.44
CA VAL A 24 16.88 -6.08 4.25
C VAL A 24 15.74 -5.11 4.56
N GLU A 25 15.69 -4.00 3.83
CA GLU A 25 14.60 -3.02 3.93
C GLU A 25 13.70 -3.09 2.71
N PHE A 26 12.39 -3.24 2.95
CA PHE A 26 11.38 -3.18 1.90
C PHE A 26 10.62 -1.86 2.00
N ARG A 27 10.53 -1.14 0.90
CA ARG A 27 9.76 0.11 0.78
C ARG A 27 8.71 -0.06 -0.30
N THR A 28 7.50 0.42 -0.03
CA THR A 28 6.40 0.46 -1.00
C THR A 28 5.85 1.87 -1.08
N GLU A 29 5.41 2.28 -2.26
CA GLU A 29 4.76 3.55 -2.54
C GLU A 29 3.45 3.28 -3.29
N THR A 30 2.44 4.11 -3.08
CA THR A 30 1.13 4.00 -3.74
C THR A 30 0.57 5.38 -3.99
N VAL A 31 -0.08 5.55 -5.14
CA VAL A 31 -0.77 6.78 -5.52
C VAL A 31 -2.27 6.53 -5.45
N LEU A 32 -2.98 7.40 -4.73
CA LEU A 32 -4.43 7.41 -4.69
C LEU A 32 -4.97 8.44 -5.69
N VAL A 33 -5.84 8.01 -6.59
CA VAL A 33 -6.54 8.88 -7.55
C VAL A 33 -8.03 8.87 -7.21
N GLN A 34 -8.63 10.05 -7.09
CA GLN A 34 -10.06 10.22 -6.81
C GLN A 34 -10.80 10.59 -8.09
N VAL A 35 -11.93 9.93 -8.34
CA VAL A 35 -12.77 10.13 -9.54
C VAL A 35 -14.17 10.55 -9.10
N PRO A 36 -14.50 11.86 -9.13
CA PRO A 36 -15.84 12.33 -8.79
C PRO A 36 -16.83 12.00 -9.92
N VAL A 37 -18.03 11.52 -9.55
CA VAL A 37 -19.09 11.15 -10.50
C VAL A 37 -20.43 11.70 -10.00
N VAL A 38 -21.24 12.21 -10.93
CA VAL A 38 -22.64 12.62 -10.69
C VAL A 38 -23.54 11.70 -11.51
N VAL A 39 -24.52 11.08 -10.88
CA VAL A 39 -25.47 10.16 -11.53
C VAL A 39 -26.88 10.71 -11.41
N THR A 40 -27.54 10.90 -12.54
CA THR A 40 -28.91 11.44 -12.62
C THR A 40 -29.80 10.59 -13.53
N ASP A 41 -31.11 10.66 -13.29
CA ASP A 41 -32.12 10.14 -14.21
C ASP A 41 -32.33 11.06 -15.43
N LYS A 42 -33.24 10.68 -16.33
CA LYS A 42 -33.56 11.47 -17.53
C LYS A 42 -34.17 12.84 -17.22
N SER A 43 -34.74 13.02 -16.04
CA SER A 43 -35.37 14.26 -15.57
C SER A 43 -34.39 15.14 -14.79
N GLY A 44 -33.15 14.67 -14.54
CA GLY A 44 -32.12 15.40 -13.81
C GLY A 44 -32.14 15.16 -12.30
N ASN A 45 -32.96 14.23 -11.79
CA ASN A 45 -32.96 13.89 -10.37
C ASN A 45 -31.76 13.00 -10.05
N HIS A 46 -31.12 13.23 -8.90
CA HIS A 46 -30.00 12.42 -8.44
C HIS A 46 -30.47 10.99 -8.14
N ILE A 47 -29.69 10.01 -8.61
CA ILE A 47 -29.90 8.60 -8.29
C ILE A 47 -29.07 8.26 -7.05
N HIS A 48 -29.76 7.79 -6.01
CA HIS A 48 -29.19 7.49 -4.71
C HIS A 48 -29.03 5.99 -4.45
N ASN A 49 -28.26 5.63 -3.43
CA ASN A 49 -28.04 4.26 -2.95
C ASN A 49 -27.37 3.35 -3.99
N LEU A 50 -26.47 3.91 -4.81
CA LEU A 50 -25.64 3.13 -5.72
C LEU A 50 -24.51 2.44 -4.95
N ALA A 51 -24.30 1.17 -5.24
CA ALA A 51 -23.19 0.42 -4.68
C ALA A 51 -21.94 0.55 -5.58
N LYS A 52 -20.77 0.35 -4.98
CA LYS A 52 -19.49 0.25 -5.69
C LYS A 52 -19.54 -0.66 -6.92
N ASP A 53 -20.26 -1.79 -6.82
CA ASP A 53 -20.35 -2.79 -7.89
C ASP A 53 -21.19 -2.33 -9.10
N ASN A 54 -21.86 -1.18 -9.00
CA ASN A 54 -22.51 -0.52 -10.13
C ASN A 54 -21.52 0.26 -11.01
N PHE A 55 -20.25 0.35 -10.62
CA PHE A 55 -19.21 1.11 -11.31
C PHE A 55 -18.05 0.23 -11.74
N ARG A 56 -17.49 0.54 -12.91
CA ARG A 56 -16.24 -0.04 -13.42
C ARG A 56 -15.35 1.11 -13.89
N VAL A 57 -14.12 1.14 -13.39
CA VAL A 57 -13.13 2.17 -13.78
C VAL A 57 -12.15 1.53 -14.74
N PHE A 58 -11.86 2.21 -15.84
CA PHE A 58 -10.88 1.74 -16.82
C PHE A 58 -9.80 2.79 -17.01
N GLU A 59 -8.55 2.34 -17.06
CA GLU A 59 -7.40 3.15 -17.41
C GLU A 59 -6.75 2.52 -18.64
N ASN A 60 -6.70 3.28 -19.75
CA ASN A 60 -6.18 2.79 -21.03
C ASN A 60 -6.81 1.45 -21.46
N GLY A 61 -8.12 1.28 -21.20
CA GLY A 61 -8.88 0.07 -21.53
C GLY A 61 -8.70 -1.10 -20.56
N LYS A 62 -7.87 -0.97 -19.51
CA LYS A 62 -7.71 -1.98 -18.46
C LYS A 62 -8.57 -1.63 -17.26
N GLU A 63 -9.30 -2.61 -16.73
CA GLU A 63 -10.16 -2.41 -15.56
C GLU A 63 -9.32 -2.26 -14.29
N GLN A 64 -9.58 -1.18 -13.56
CA GLN A 64 -8.90 -0.83 -12.33
C GLN A 64 -9.80 -1.15 -11.14
N LYS A 65 -9.21 -1.74 -10.09
CA LYS A 65 -9.93 -2.03 -8.85
C LYS A 65 -10.23 -0.72 -8.12
N VAL A 66 -11.51 -0.47 -7.85
CA VAL A 66 -11.93 0.62 -6.97
C VAL A 66 -11.51 0.28 -5.53
N ALA A 67 -10.63 1.09 -4.92
CA ALA A 67 -10.13 0.85 -3.57
C ALA A 67 -11.09 1.35 -2.47
N ALA A 68 -11.68 2.53 -2.67
CA ALA A 68 -12.64 3.16 -1.78
C ALA A 68 -13.83 3.71 -2.58
N PHE A 69 -15.01 3.78 -1.95
CA PHE A 69 -16.24 4.29 -2.55
C PHE A 69 -17.07 4.98 -1.47
N GLU A 70 -17.64 6.14 -1.81
CA GLU A 70 -18.53 6.92 -0.95
C GLU A 70 -19.59 7.61 -1.82
N GLU A 71 -20.84 7.61 -1.36
CA GLU A 71 -21.90 8.43 -1.95
C GLU A 71 -21.96 9.76 -1.18
N ILE A 72 -21.69 10.87 -1.88
CA ILE A 72 -21.76 12.21 -1.31
C ILE A 72 -23.13 12.80 -1.65
N VAL A 73 -24.01 12.86 -0.65
CA VAL A 73 -25.29 13.58 -0.76
C VAL A 73 -25.08 14.99 -0.22
N ALA A 74 -25.34 16.00 -1.05
CA ALA A 74 -25.28 17.38 -0.60
C ALA A 74 -26.40 17.61 0.43
N ASN A 75 -26.03 17.65 1.72
CA ASN A 75 -26.91 18.16 2.75
C ASN A 75 -27.05 19.67 2.56
N THR A 76 -28.11 20.10 1.88
CA THR A 76 -28.51 21.51 1.86
C THR A 76 -28.94 21.88 3.28
N PHE A 77 -28.01 22.47 4.05
CA PHE A 77 -28.41 23.31 5.16
C PHE A 77 -29.06 24.55 4.55
N ALA A 78 -30.39 24.55 4.48
CA ALA A 78 -31.12 25.78 4.17
C ALA A 78 -30.71 26.81 5.23
N ALA A 79 -30.05 27.88 4.80
CA ALA A 79 -29.88 29.06 5.61
C ALA A 79 -31.29 29.61 5.89
N ALA A 80 -31.85 29.24 7.03
CA ALA A 80 -33.01 29.90 7.58
C ALA A 80 -32.52 31.23 8.15
N SER A 81 -32.85 32.34 7.46
CA SER A 81 -33.38 33.60 8.01
C SER A 81 -33.44 34.65 6.89
#